data_AF-A0A4S5B519-F1
#
_entry.id   AF-A0A4S5B519-F1
#
_cell.length_a   1.000
_cell.length_b   1.000
_cell.length_c   1.000
_cell.angle_alpha   90.00
_cell.angle_beta   90.00
_cell.angle_gamma   90.00
#
_symmetry.space_group_name_H-M   'P 1'
#
loop_
_entity.id
_entity.type
_entity.pdbx_description
1 polymer ?
#
loop_
_entity_poly.entity_id
_entity_poly.type
_entity_poly.pdbx_seq_one_letter_code
_entity_poly.pdbx_strand_id
1 'polypeptide(L)'
;PGYVRRWREANRSGSDGYGELVWAPGVAQIDFGVAKARIAGGLVDDHCLVVAFPHSNMRYAASLPGENAECLCHGLVEVFEHIGGVPPVIVMDNATGAGRR
;
A
#
# COMPACT_ATOMS: atom_id res chain seq x y z
N PRO A 1 8.70 11.99 14.94
CA PRO A 1 7.56 11.99 13.98
C PRO A 1 8.06 12.08 12.51
N GLY A 2 7.38 11.42 11.56
CA GLY A 2 7.76 11.42 10.13
C GLY A 2 7.42 12.72 9.38
N TYR A 3 8.06 12.96 8.24
CA TYR A 3 7.90 14.17 7.42
C TYR A 3 6.45 14.42 6.99
N VAL A 4 5.76 13.39 6.49
CA VAL A 4 4.38 13.48 6.00
C VAL A 4 3.40 13.87 7.11
N ARG A 5 3.61 13.35 8.33
CA ARG A 5 2.77 13.70 9.49
C ARG A 5 2.88 15.19 9.81
N ARG A 6 4.11 15.72 9.88
CA ARG A 6 4.33 17.17 10.10
C ARG A 6 3.72 18.02 8.99
N TRP A 7 3.85 17.59 7.74
CA TRP A 7 3.27 18.30 6.59
C TRP A 7 1.74 18.33 6.65
N ARG A 8 1.09 17.22 6.98
CA ARG A 8 -0.38 17.15 7.16
C ARG A 8 -0.87 18.00 8.33
N GLU A 9 -0.12 18.01 9.44
CA GLU A 9 -0.43 18.84 10.61
C GLU A 9 -0.30 20.34 10.28
N ALA A 10 0.74 20.74 9.53
CA ALA A 10 0.98 22.14 9.13
C ALA A 10 0.03 22.64 8.03
N ASN A 11 -0.41 21.75 7.12
CA ASN A 11 -1.26 22.07 5.98
C ASN A 11 -2.74 21.67 6.21
N ARG A 12 -3.16 21.54 7.47
CA ARG A 12 -4.55 21.20 7.84
C ARG A 12 -5.45 22.42 7.60
N SER A 13 -5.79 22.71 6.34
CA SER A 13 -6.80 23.70 6.00
C SER A 13 -8.19 23.14 6.30
N GLY A 14 -8.95 23.83 7.15
CA GLY A 14 -10.36 23.52 7.34
C GLY A 14 -11.13 23.79 6.05
N SER A 15 -11.56 22.73 5.38
CA SER A 15 -12.49 22.83 4.25
C SER A 15 -13.47 21.66 4.29
N ASP A 16 -14.73 22.02 4.13
CA ASP A 16 -15.90 21.15 4.07
C ASP A 16 -15.71 19.96 3.11
N GLY A 17 -16.10 18.76 3.56
CA GLY A 17 -16.53 17.69 2.66
C GLY A 17 -15.61 16.47 2.46
N TYR A 18 -14.57 16.26 3.26
CA TYR A 18 -13.90 14.95 3.32
C TYR A 18 -14.00 14.43 4.74
N GLY A 19 -14.77 13.35 4.93
CA GLY A 19 -14.82 12.66 6.21
C GLY A 19 -13.39 12.34 6.64
N GLU A 20 -13.05 12.75 7.87
CA GLU A 20 -11.77 12.41 8.45
C GLU A 20 -11.68 10.88 8.48
N LEU A 21 -10.97 10.28 7.52
CA LEU A 21 -10.64 8.87 7.54
C LEU A 21 -9.62 8.69 8.67
N VAL A 22 -10.10 8.66 9.90
CA VAL A 22 -9.31 8.30 11.07
C VAL A 22 -9.02 6.82 10.93
N TRP A 23 -7.81 6.50 10.47
CA TRP A 23 -7.34 5.13 10.38
C TRP A 23 -6.96 4.65 11.77
N ALA A 24 -7.65 3.60 12.25
CA ALA A 24 -7.27 2.97 13.51
C ALA A 24 -5.84 2.41 13.43
N PRO A 25 -5.09 2.38 14.55
CA PRO A 25 -3.79 1.75 14.60
C PRO A 25 -3.84 0.32 14.07
N GLY A 26 -2.89 -0.04 13.20
CA GLY A 26 -2.80 -1.38 12.64
C GLY A 26 -3.70 -1.63 11.42
N VAL A 27 -4.59 -0.71 11.02
CA VAL A 27 -5.30 -0.86 9.74
C VAL A 27 -4.32 -0.71 8.60
N ALA A 28 -4.29 -1.70 7.72
CA ALA A 28 -3.51 -1.69 6.49
C ALA A 28 -4.41 -1.40 5.29
N GLN A 29 -3.90 -0.63 4.34
CA GLN A 29 -4.44 -0.48 3.00
C GLN A 29 -3.52 -1.18 2.01
N ILE A 30 -4.10 -1.87 1.03
CA ILE A 30 -3.37 -2.61 0.00
C ILE A 30 -3.82 -2.16 -1.37
N ASP A 31 -2.86 -1.88 -2.24
CA ASP A 31 -3.06 -1.55 -3.64
C ASP A 31 -1.99 -2.23 -4.51
N PHE A 32 -2.30 -2.44 -5.78
CA PHE A 32 -1.33 -2.77 -6.80
C PHE A 32 -1.05 -1.55 -7.67
N GLY A 33 0.22 -1.34 -8.01
CA GLY A 33 0.61 -0.32 -8.96
C GLY A 33 1.73 -0.81 -9.87
N VAL A 34 1.81 -0.22 -11.06
CA VAL A 34 2.91 -0.45 -11.98
C VAL A 34 3.92 0.68 -11.86
N ALA A 35 5.19 0.32 -11.64
CA ALA A 35 6.30 1.25 -11.65
C ALA A 35 7.32 0.87 -12.73
N LYS A 36 7.99 1.88 -13.31
CA LYS A 36 9.16 1.62 -14.16
C LYS A 36 10.36 1.34 -13.27
N ALA A 37 10.86 0.11 -13.28
CA ALA A 37 12.03 -0.31 -12.53
C ALA A 37 13.19 -0.66 -13.47
N ARG A 38 14.43 -0.41 -13.05
CA ARG A 38 15.62 -0.87 -13.77
C ARG A 38 16.14 -2.15 -13.12
N ILE A 39 15.82 -3.29 -13.73
CA ILE A 39 16.19 -4.62 -13.24
C ILE A 39 17.20 -5.23 -14.22
N ALA A 40 18.34 -5.70 -13.71
CA ALA A 40 19.43 -6.29 -14.51
C ALA A 40 19.85 -5.42 -15.73
N GLY A 41 19.75 -4.10 -15.61
CA GLY A 41 20.09 -3.14 -16.67
C GLY A 41 18.96 -2.82 -17.67
N GLY A 42 17.87 -3.59 -17.67
CA GLY A 42 16.68 -3.32 -18.49
C GLY A 42 15.63 -2.47 -17.75
N LEU A 43 14.94 -1.58 -18.46
CA LEU A 43 13.78 -0.87 -17.92
C LEU A 43 12.54 -1.75 -18.13
N VAL A 44 11.92 -2.19 -17.03
CA VAL A 44 10.75 -3.07 -17.04
C VAL A 44 9.57 -2.39 -16.35
N ASP A 45 8.37 -2.81 -16.73
CA ASP A 45 7.16 -2.57 -15.93
C ASP A 45 7.16 -3.59 -14.79
N ASP A 46 7.27 -3.07 -13.58
CA ASP A 46 7.30 -3.83 -12.35
C ASP A 46 5.96 -3.67 -11.63
N HIS A 47 5.32 -4.79 -11.31
CA HIS A 47 4.06 -4.80 -10.57
C HIS A 47 4.38 -4.79 -9.08
N CYS A 48 4.05 -3.69 -8.41
CA CYS A 48 4.32 -3.48 -7.02
C CYS A 48 3.05 -3.68 -6.20
N LEU A 49 3.08 -4.63 -5.26
CA LEU A 49 2.12 -4.67 -4.17
C LEU A 49 2.55 -3.64 -3.11
N VAL A 50 1.69 -2.67 -2.82
CA VAL A 50 1.94 -1.65 -1.80
C VAL A 50 1.03 -1.89 -0.60
N VAL A 51 1.63 -2.08 0.57
CA VAL A 51 0.92 -2.17 1.86
C VAL A 51 1.20 -0.91 2.67
N ALA A 52 0.19 -0.05 2.81
CA ALA A 52 0.27 1.19 3.55
C ALA A 52 -0.37 1.06 4.94
N PHE A 53 0.26 1.67 5.95
CA PHE A 53 -0.26 1.82 7.30
C PHE A 53 -0.53 3.30 7.57
N PRO A 54 -1.73 3.82 7.27
CA PRO A 54 -1.96 5.26 7.25
C PRO A 54 -1.77 5.92 8.63
N HIS A 55 -2.10 5.20 9.71
CA HIS A 55 -1.93 5.70 11.08
C HIS A 55 -0.45 6.00 11.41
N SER A 56 0.48 5.11 11.05
CA SER A 56 1.92 5.28 11.30
C SER A 56 2.64 6.01 10.18
N ASN A 57 1.99 6.16 9.02
CA ASN A 57 2.59 6.61 7.77
C ASN A 57 3.76 5.71 7.29
N MET A 58 3.73 4.42 7.66
CA MET A 58 4.64 3.41 7.13
C MET A 58 4.07 2.79 5.86
N ARG A 59 4.94 2.36 4.94
CA ARG A 59 4.57 1.67 3.70
C ARG A 59 5.61 0.61 3.37
N TYR A 60 5.13 -0.51 2.85
CA TYR A 60 5.95 -1.58 2.30
C TYR A 60 5.58 -1.78 0.84
N ALA A 61 6.56 -2.12 0.02
CA ALA A 61 6.37 -2.44 -1.38
C ALA A 61 7.11 -3.74 -1.72
N ALA A 62 6.42 -4.66 -2.39
CA ALA A 62 6.99 -5.89 -2.92
C ALA A 62 6.86 -5.89 -4.44
N SER A 63 7.98 -6.14 -5.13
CA SER A 63 8.04 -6.32 -6.59
C SER A 63 7.59 -7.73 -6.93
N LEU A 64 6.62 -7.85 -7.84
CA LEU A 64 5.95 -9.08 -8.17
C LEU A 64 5.83 -9.23 -9.70
N PRO A 65 5.77 -10.48 -10.21
CA PRO A 65 5.68 -10.71 -11.65
C PRO A 65 4.31 -10.36 -12.25
N GLY A 66 3.30 -10.02 -11.44
CA GLY A 66 1.97 -9.63 -11.94
C GLY A 66 0.96 -9.27 -10.84
N GLU A 67 -0.23 -8.85 -11.28
CA GLU A 67 -1.37 -8.45 -10.44
C GLU A 67 -2.43 -9.56 -10.39
N ASN A 68 -2.06 -10.73 -9.86
CA ASN A 68 -2.96 -11.86 -9.70
C ASN A 68 -3.04 -12.31 -8.23
N ALA A 69 -3.99 -13.21 -7.94
CA ALA A 69 -4.21 -13.68 -6.58
C ALA A 69 -3.00 -14.40 -5.97
N GLU A 70 -2.21 -15.12 -6.77
CA GLU A 70 -1.01 -15.81 -6.29
C GLU A 70 0.06 -14.80 -5.86
N CYS A 71 0.30 -13.78 -6.68
CA CYS A 71 1.23 -12.69 -6.39
C CYS A 71 0.77 -11.88 -5.17
N LEU A 72 -0.52 -11.60 -5.05
CA LEU A 72 -1.10 -10.93 -3.89
C LEU A 72 -0.83 -11.72 -2.59
N CYS A 73 -1.16 -13.01 -2.58
CA CYS A 73 -0.95 -13.86 -1.40
C CYS A 73 0.53 -13.94 -1.05
N HIS A 74 1.41 -14.13 -2.04
CA HIS A 74 2.84 -14.18 -1.83
C HIS A 74 3.38 -12.87 -1.24
N GLY A 75 3.08 -11.72 -1.86
CA GLY A 75 3.53 -10.42 -1.36
C GLY A 75 2.97 -10.08 0.02
N LEU A 76 1.76 -10.53 0.34
CA LEU A 76 1.20 -10.36 1.68
C LEU A 76 1.95 -11.15 2.74
N VAL A 77 2.30 -12.41 2.45
CA VAL A 77 3.12 -13.23 3.35
C VAL A 77 4.47 -12.56 3.59
N GLU A 78 5.15 -12.11 2.54
CA GLU A 78 6.43 -11.41 2.67
C GLU A 78 6.33 -10.17 3.56
N VAL A 79 5.28 -9.36 3.37
CA VAL A 79 5.07 -8.16 4.19
C VAL A 79 4.76 -8.52 5.63
N PHE A 80 3.90 -9.52 5.89
CA PHE A 80 3.54 -9.93 7.26
C PHE A 80 4.73 -10.49 8.03
N GLU A 81 5.56 -11.29 7.37
CA GLU A 81 6.82 -11.78 7.93
C GLU A 81 7.77 -10.62 8.24
N HIS A 82 7.88 -9.65 7.32
CA HIS A 82 8.74 -8.48 7.50
C HIS A 82 8.30 -7.59 8.68
N ILE A 83 7.00 -7.35 8.84
CA ILE A 83 6.48 -6.53 9.95
C ILE A 83 6.32 -7.33 11.26
N GLY A 84 6.50 -8.65 11.22
CA GLY A 84 6.39 -9.54 12.38
C GLY A 84 4.96 -9.75 12.86
N GLY A 85 3.95 -9.62 11.99
CA GLY A 85 2.54 -9.75 12.38
C GLY A 85 1.56 -9.53 11.23
N VAL A 86 0.28 -9.76 11.52
CA VAL A 86 -0.82 -9.58 10.56
C VAL A 86 -1.69 -8.40 10.99
N PRO A 87 -1.98 -7.43 10.10
CA PRO A 87 -2.91 -6.34 10.38
C PRO A 87 -4.30 -6.88 10.75
N PRO A 88 -4.97 -6.34 11.79
CA PRO A 88 -6.32 -6.79 12.18
C PRO A 88 -7.39 -6.44 11.13
N VAL A 89 -7.15 -5.41 10.32
CA VAL A 89 -8.03 -4.99 9.23
C VAL A 89 -7.17 -4.65 8.03
N ILE A 90 -7.57 -5.20 6.88
CA ILE A 90 -6.96 -4.95 5.59
C ILE A 90 -8.05 -4.38 4.68
N VAL A 91 -7.80 -3.20 4.13
CA VAL A 91 -8.65 -2.55 3.13
C VAL A 91 -7.95 -2.65 1.80
N MET A 92 -8.64 -3.12 0.76
CA MET A 92 -8.13 -3.14 -0.60
C MET A 92 -8.85 -2.09 -1.41
N ASP A 93 -8.14 -1.07 -1.90
CA ASP A 93 -8.68 -0.20 -2.94
C ASP A 93 -8.50 -0.86 -4.31
N ASN A 94 -9.57 -0.88 -5.09
CA ASN A 94 -9.64 -1.52 -6.41
C ASN A 94 -9.44 -3.04 -6.45
N ALA A 95 -10.44 -3.79 -5.97
CA ALA A 95 -10.67 -5.19 -6.35
C ALA A 95 -11.11 -5.37 -7.84
N THR A 96 -10.80 -4.43 -8.73
CA THR A 96 -11.31 -4.37 -10.11
C THR A 96 -10.43 -5.11 -11.14
N GLY A 97 -9.26 -5.60 -10.75
CA GLY A 97 -8.38 -6.42 -11.61
C GLY A 97 -8.66 -7.92 -11.59
N ALA A 98 -9.30 -8.45 -10.54
CA ALA A 98 -9.57 -9.89 -10.40
C ALA A 98 -10.81 -10.39 -11.19
N GLY A 99 -11.48 -9.50 -11.94
CA GLY A 99 -12.82 -9.74 -12.48
C GLY A 99 -13.00 -9.54 -14.00
N ARG A 100 -11.97 -9.21 -14.78
CA ARG A 100 -12.08 -9.16 -16.24
C ARG A 100 -11.09 -10.11 -16.90
N ARG A 101 -11.64 -11.24 -17.35
CA ARG A 101 -11.11 -12.05 -18.44
C ARG A 101 -11.17 -11.27 -19.75
#